data_AF-A0A956JK62-F1
#
_entry.id   AF-A0A956JK62-F1
#
_cell.length_a   1.000
_cell.length_b   1.000
_cell.length_c   1.000
_cell.angle_alpha   90.00
_cell.angle_beta   90.00
_cell.angle_gamma   90.00
#
_symmetry.space_group_name_H-M   'P 1'
#
loop_
_entity.id
_entity.type
_entity.pdbx_description
1 polymer ?
#
loop_
_entity_poly.entity_id
_entity_poly.type
_entity_poly.pdbx_seq_one_letter_code
_entity_poly.pdbx_strand_id
1 'polypeptide(L)'
;MSNTRSLVVGALALVLAACGGEKKSIEDQIGPASKKMSDVKAEKKNTMSPEELAEARKKAGFVDPEEEAAKVAVEMEKGEREFVKTRLKEFRDLNKEFGDKLDELEKGVTKFAAAKDPEKAFGKFKEKFMKPARGLMKTQSKLTDNNARGGKTNELLITGLRTWDDLLNDLSPDIADNERYPEIMKELREQHTKIGEALDDIEKDEDLVVNKFYKPGEESGEEPAEGEE
;
A
#
# COMPACT_ATOMS: atom_id res chain seq x y z
N MET A 1 14.08 -53.39 -1.33
CA MET A 1 13.48 -53.57 0.01
C MET A 1 12.28 -52.65 0.08
N SER A 2 11.12 -53.26 0.35
CA SER A 2 9.81 -52.62 0.42
C SER A 2 9.71 -51.71 1.64
N ASN A 3 9.01 -50.58 1.52
CA ASN A 3 8.14 -50.08 2.58
C ASN A 3 7.08 -49.14 2.01
N THR A 4 5.90 -49.71 1.87
CA THR A 4 4.59 -49.13 1.62
C THR A 4 4.13 -48.27 2.80
N ARG A 5 3.64 -47.05 2.56
CA ARG A 5 2.59 -46.40 3.38
C ARG A 5 1.69 -45.51 2.54
N SER A 6 0.42 -45.88 2.51
CA SER A 6 -0.74 -45.11 2.03
C SER A 6 -1.17 -44.03 3.02
N LEU A 7 -1.73 -42.92 2.52
CA LEU A 7 -2.77 -42.05 3.11
C LEU A 7 -2.90 -40.83 2.16
N VAL A 8 -3.90 -40.64 1.28
CA VAL A 8 -5.37 -40.48 1.40
C VAL A 8 -5.81 -39.22 2.18
N VAL A 9 -6.10 -38.18 1.37
CA VAL A 9 -7.28 -37.28 1.35
C VAL A 9 -7.40 -36.16 2.39
N GLY A 10 -7.81 -34.98 1.89
CA GLY A 10 -8.51 -33.97 2.69
C GLY A 10 -8.98 -32.74 1.92
N ALA A 11 -9.88 -32.90 0.94
CA ALA A 11 -10.62 -31.78 0.36
C ALA A 11 -11.55 -31.17 1.42
N LEU A 12 -11.41 -29.88 1.68
CA LEU A 12 -12.19 -29.14 2.65
C LEU A 12 -13.60 -28.86 2.09
N ALA A 13 -14.54 -29.74 2.39
CA ALA A 13 -15.96 -29.54 2.16
C ALA A 13 -16.57 -28.79 3.36
N LEU A 14 -17.09 -27.58 3.11
CA LEU A 14 -17.93 -26.84 4.07
C LEU A 14 -19.23 -27.61 4.32
N VAL A 15 -19.38 -28.15 5.53
CA VAL A 15 -20.66 -28.67 6.03
C VAL A 15 -21.16 -27.73 7.12
N LEU A 16 -22.21 -26.97 6.77
CA LEU A 16 -23.06 -26.26 7.73
C LEU A 16 -23.73 -27.28 8.66
N ALA A 17 -23.46 -27.15 9.96
CA ALA A 17 -24.11 -27.91 10.99
C ALA A 17 -25.60 -27.51 11.11
N ALA A 18 -26.47 -28.50 10.97
CA ALA A 18 -27.87 -28.43 11.29
C ALA A 18 -28.07 -28.67 12.80
N CYS A 19 -28.78 -27.75 13.48
CA CYS A 19 -29.55 -28.10 14.68
C CYS A 19 -30.98 -28.45 14.22
N GLY A 20 -31.46 -29.58 14.74
CA GLY A 20 -32.63 -30.29 14.27
C GLY A 20 -33.96 -29.54 14.41
N GLY A 21 -34.79 -29.73 13.39
CA GLY A 21 -36.20 -29.39 13.35
C GLY A 21 -36.77 -29.98 12.07
N GLU A 22 -37.83 -30.77 12.19
CA GLU A 22 -38.42 -31.59 11.12
C GLU A 22 -38.60 -30.84 9.78
N LYS A 23 -38.19 -31.50 8.69
CA LYS A 23 -38.40 -31.02 7.32
C LYS A 23 -39.89 -30.96 7.00
N LYS A 24 -40.49 -29.77 7.06
CA LYS A 24 -41.61 -29.43 6.18
C LYS A 24 -41.03 -28.87 4.88
N SER A 25 -41.48 -29.41 3.75
CA SER A 25 -41.10 -28.94 2.43
C SER A 25 -41.44 -27.45 2.30
N ILE A 26 -40.57 -26.69 1.62
CA ILE A 26 -40.76 -25.28 1.25
C ILE A 26 -42.06 -25.10 0.44
N GLU A 27 -42.57 -26.18 -0.16
CA GLU A 27 -43.81 -26.21 -0.93
C GLU A 27 -45.08 -25.95 -0.09
N ASP A 28 -45.07 -26.25 1.21
CA ASP A 28 -46.26 -26.05 2.08
C ASP A 28 -46.37 -24.62 2.65
N GLN A 29 -45.31 -23.79 2.58
CA GLN A 29 -45.34 -22.40 3.06
C GLN A 29 -45.75 -21.39 1.98
N ILE A 30 -45.74 -21.80 0.71
CA ILE A 30 -46.16 -20.95 -0.40
C ILE A 30 -47.59 -21.34 -0.73
N GLY A 31 -48.55 -20.65 -0.12
CA GLY A 31 -49.97 -20.81 -0.45
C GLY A 31 -50.23 -20.69 -1.96
N PRO A 32 -51.37 -21.21 -2.46
CA PRO A 32 -51.62 -21.32 -3.90
C PRO A 32 -51.42 -19.96 -4.58
N ALA A 33 -50.62 -19.97 -5.65
CA ALA A 33 -50.23 -18.82 -6.45
C ALA A 33 -51.47 -18.08 -6.99
N SER A 34 -52.02 -17.18 -6.17
CA SER A 34 -53.19 -16.37 -6.49
C SER A 34 -52.74 -14.95 -6.79
N LYS A 35 -52.14 -14.82 -7.99
CA LYS A 35 -52.25 -13.67 -8.90
C LYS A 35 -51.42 -14.00 -10.13
N LYS A 36 -52.08 -14.12 -11.28
CA LYS A 36 -51.38 -14.19 -12.57
C LYS A 36 -50.56 -12.91 -12.71
N MET A 37 -49.33 -13.00 -13.19
CA MET A 37 -48.47 -11.83 -13.44
C MET A 37 -49.13 -10.77 -14.36
N SER A 38 -50.23 -11.11 -15.05
CA SER A 38 -51.07 -10.20 -15.83
C SER A 38 -51.92 -9.22 -14.98
N ASP A 39 -52.05 -9.42 -13.68
CA ASP A 39 -52.82 -8.57 -12.76
C ASP A 39 -51.96 -7.64 -11.89
N VAL A 40 -50.64 -7.59 -12.13
CA VAL A 40 -49.84 -6.45 -11.67
C VAL A 40 -50.21 -5.28 -12.57
N LYS A 41 -51.31 -4.61 -12.22
CA LYS A 41 -51.61 -3.28 -12.70
C LYS A 41 -50.32 -2.50 -12.47
N ALA A 42 -49.66 -2.09 -13.54
CA ALA A 42 -48.44 -1.30 -13.47
C ALA A 42 -48.77 -0.03 -12.69
N GLU A 43 -48.56 -0.08 -11.37
CA GLU A 43 -48.67 1.07 -10.51
C GLU A 43 -47.65 2.06 -11.04
N LYS A 44 -48.18 3.17 -11.57
CA LYS A 44 -47.51 4.36 -12.09
C LYS A 44 -46.04 4.13 -12.43
N LYS A 45 -45.71 4.13 -13.73
CA LYS A 45 -44.37 4.51 -14.20
C LYS A 45 -43.86 5.61 -13.27
N ASN A 46 -42.85 5.27 -12.46
CA ASN A 46 -42.28 6.21 -11.53
C ASN A 46 -41.74 7.36 -12.38
N THR A 47 -42.48 8.47 -12.37
CA THR A 47 -42.28 9.63 -13.25
C THR A 47 -41.37 10.65 -12.58
N MET A 48 -40.66 10.23 -11.54
CA MET A 48 -39.63 11.05 -10.94
C MET A 48 -38.47 11.16 -11.90
N SER A 49 -38.08 12.40 -12.17
CA SER A 49 -36.82 12.69 -12.83
C SER A 49 -35.64 12.10 -12.03
N PRO A 50 -34.48 11.88 -12.67
CA PRO A 50 -33.29 11.39 -11.96
C PRO A 50 -32.93 12.22 -10.72
N GLU A 51 -33.17 13.53 -10.75
CA GLU A 51 -32.98 14.44 -9.61
C GLU A 51 -33.98 14.21 -8.48
N GLU A 52 -35.26 14.01 -8.80
CA GLU A 52 -36.29 13.71 -7.80
C GLU A 52 -36.08 12.34 -7.14
N LEU A 53 -35.56 11.36 -7.88
CA LEU A 53 -35.15 10.07 -7.30
C LEU A 53 -33.93 10.21 -6.39
N ALA A 54 -32.97 11.06 -6.73
CA ALA A 54 -31.82 11.35 -5.88
C ALA A 54 -32.23 12.07 -4.58
N GLU A 55 -33.14 13.05 -4.69
CA GLU A 55 -33.66 13.77 -3.53
C GLU A 55 -34.55 12.87 -2.64
N ALA A 56 -35.34 11.97 -3.23
CA ALA A 56 -36.12 10.98 -2.50
C ALA A 56 -35.23 9.95 -1.78
N ARG A 57 -34.14 9.51 -2.41
CA ARG A 57 -33.12 8.65 -1.77
C ARG A 57 -32.47 9.35 -0.59
N LYS A 58 -32.07 10.62 -0.76
CA LYS A 58 -31.50 11.44 0.31
C LYS A 58 -32.49 11.65 1.47
N LYS A 59 -33.77 11.93 1.19
CA LYS A 59 -34.85 12.07 2.20
C LYS A 59 -35.18 10.75 2.90
N ALA A 60 -34.99 9.61 2.23
CA ALA A 60 -35.15 8.28 2.82
C ALA A 60 -33.92 7.82 3.61
N GLY A 61 -32.90 8.68 3.78
CA GLY A 61 -31.70 8.37 4.55
C GLY A 61 -30.65 7.55 3.80
N PHE A 62 -30.81 7.34 2.49
CA PHE A 62 -29.74 6.76 1.67
C PHE A 62 -28.65 7.81 1.47
N VAL A 63 -27.48 7.54 2.02
CA VAL A 63 -26.27 8.34 1.78
C VAL A 63 -25.79 8.06 0.36
N ASP A 64 -25.31 9.11 -0.31
CA ASP A 64 -24.70 8.95 -1.62
C ASP A 64 -23.42 8.10 -1.47
N PRO A 65 -23.27 6.99 -2.24
CA PRO A 65 -22.09 6.13 -2.15
C PRO A 65 -20.77 6.87 -2.34
N GLU A 66 -20.74 7.94 -3.16
CA GLU A 66 -19.55 8.75 -3.37
C GLU A 66 -19.24 9.62 -2.14
N GLU A 67 -20.26 10.17 -1.48
CA GLU A 67 -20.09 10.93 -0.24
C GLU A 67 -19.60 10.05 0.90
N GLU A 68 -20.10 8.81 0.99
CA GLU A 68 -19.65 7.82 1.97
C GLU A 68 -18.20 7.39 1.70
N ALA A 69 -17.87 7.06 0.44
CA ALA A 69 -16.51 6.71 0.05
C ALA A 69 -15.51 7.85 0.34
N ALA A 70 -15.89 9.10 0.09
CA ALA A 70 -15.05 10.26 0.39
C ALA A 70 -14.81 10.42 1.90
N LYS A 71 -15.83 10.22 2.74
CA LYS A 71 -15.68 10.25 4.21
C LYS A 71 -14.74 9.16 4.69
N VAL A 72 -14.93 7.93 4.20
CA VAL A 72 -14.05 6.80 4.54
C VAL A 72 -12.60 7.09 4.11
N ALA A 73 -12.38 7.65 2.92
CA ALA A 73 -11.05 8.01 2.45
C ALA A 73 -10.38 9.06 3.35
N VAL A 74 -11.12 10.06 3.84
CA VAL A 74 -10.61 11.07 4.78
C VAL A 74 -10.23 10.44 6.13
N GLU A 75 -11.07 9.55 6.66
CA GLU A 75 -10.79 8.86 7.93
C GLU A 75 -9.59 7.91 7.80
N MET A 76 -9.48 7.18 6.70
CA MET A 76 -8.32 6.35 6.40
C MET A 76 -7.04 7.18 6.29
N GLU A 77 -7.06 8.27 5.53
CA GLU A 77 -5.91 9.16 5.40
C GLU A 77 -5.50 9.75 6.76
N LYS A 78 -6.47 10.12 7.60
CA LYS A 78 -6.19 10.56 8.97
C LYS A 78 -5.46 9.47 9.76
N GLY A 79 -5.97 8.24 9.76
CA GLY A 79 -5.34 7.11 10.44
C GLY A 79 -3.91 6.80 9.94
N GLU A 80 -3.65 7.01 8.66
CA GLU A 80 -2.29 6.87 8.10
C GLU A 80 -1.36 8.01 8.52
N ARG A 81 -1.85 9.25 8.54
CA ARG A 81 -1.08 10.39 9.03
C ARG A 81 -0.77 10.27 10.52
N GLU A 82 -1.69 9.73 11.34
CA GLU A 82 -1.46 9.43 12.77
C GLU A 82 -0.39 8.34 12.96
N PHE A 83 -0.39 7.32 12.10
CA PHE A 83 0.65 6.29 12.09
C PHE A 83 2.02 6.88 11.78
N VAL A 84 2.11 7.73 10.75
CA VAL A 84 3.35 8.42 10.38
C VAL A 84 3.79 9.35 11.52
N LYS A 85 2.88 10.14 12.11
CA LYS A 85 3.20 11.05 13.22
C LYS A 85 3.76 10.30 14.43
N THR A 86 3.21 9.13 14.73
CA THR A 86 3.71 8.24 15.78
C THR A 86 5.16 7.81 15.55
N ARG A 87 5.53 7.61 14.28
CA ARG A 87 6.86 7.13 13.84
C ARG A 87 7.69 8.22 13.16
N LEU A 88 7.36 9.49 13.40
CA LEU A 88 7.84 10.61 12.58
C LEU A 88 9.37 10.65 12.46
N LYS A 89 10.06 10.33 13.56
CA LYS A 89 11.52 10.26 13.57
C LYS A 89 12.07 9.22 12.59
N GLU A 90 11.52 8.02 12.55
CA GLU A 90 11.99 6.95 11.66
C GLU A 90 11.72 7.28 10.19
N PHE A 91 10.58 7.91 9.91
CA PHE A 91 10.28 8.45 8.57
C PHE A 91 11.25 9.55 8.15
N ARG A 92 11.60 10.47 9.08
CA ARG A 92 12.61 11.50 8.82
C ARG A 92 14.01 10.89 8.62
N ASP A 93 14.37 9.89 9.40
CA ASP A 93 15.65 9.18 9.26
C ASP A 93 15.73 8.49 7.89
N LEU A 94 14.66 7.81 7.44
CA LEU A 94 14.57 7.21 6.11
C LEU A 94 14.68 8.26 4.99
N ASN A 95 13.93 9.37 5.08
CA ASN A 95 14.01 10.42 4.05
C ASN A 95 15.40 11.05 4.01
N LYS A 96 16.02 11.25 5.18
CA LYS A 96 17.41 11.72 5.27
C LYS A 96 18.38 10.74 4.61
N GLU A 97 18.28 9.44 4.91
CA GLU A 97 19.15 8.42 4.31
C GLU A 97 18.97 8.38 2.78
N PHE A 98 17.74 8.53 2.30
CA PHE A 98 17.45 8.64 0.88
C PHE A 98 18.15 9.86 0.25
N GLY A 99 18.04 11.04 0.85
CA GLY A 99 18.75 12.24 0.40
C GLY A 99 20.27 12.08 0.39
N ASP A 100 20.84 11.49 1.45
CA ASP A 100 22.28 11.23 1.56
C ASP A 100 22.76 10.26 0.46
N LYS A 101 21.92 9.30 0.06
CA LYS A 101 22.23 8.34 -1.02
C LYS A 101 22.14 8.97 -2.41
N LEU A 102 21.21 9.90 -2.64
CA LEU A 102 21.18 10.71 -3.87
C LEU A 102 22.47 11.54 -4.01
N ASP A 103 22.90 12.18 -2.94
CA ASP A 103 24.18 12.93 -2.88
C ASP A 103 25.40 12.06 -3.18
N GLU A 104 25.45 10.87 -2.58
CA GLU A 104 26.53 9.91 -2.77
C GLU A 104 26.58 9.42 -4.23
N LEU A 105 25.42 9.20 -4.85
CA LEU A 105 25.32 8.82 -6.25
C LEU A 105 25.82 9.90 -7.19
N GLU A 106 25.34 11.14 -7.09
CA GLU A 106 25.78 12.25 -7.95
C GLU A 106 27.29 12.47 -7.88
N LYS A 107 27.85 12.44 -6.66
CA LYS A 107 29.30 12.53 -6.43
C LYS A 107 30.03 11.31 -7.00
N GLY A 108 29.43 10.12 -6.89
CA GLY A 108 29.94 8.87 -7.45
C GLY A 108 30.04 8.93 -8.97
N VAL A 109 28.94 9.26 -9.64
CA VAL A 109 28.83 9.41 -11.11
C VAL A 109 29.88 10.38 -11.62
N THR A 110 29.97 11.57 -11.02
CA THR A 110 30.98 12.58 -11.39
C THR A 110 32.41 12.01 -11.28
N LYS A 111 32.70 11.24 -10.22
CA LYS A 111 34.04 10.69 -9.97
C LYS A 111 34.42 9.58 -10.93
N PHE A 112 33.54 8.61 -11.17
CA PHE A 112 33.89 7.48 -12.05
C PHE A 112 33.84 7.88 -13.53
N ALA A 113 32.95 8.80 -13.94
CA ALA A 113 32.93 9.32 -15.31
C ALA A 113 34.22 10.10 -15.66
N ALA A 114 34.75 10.88 -14.70
CA ALA A 114 36.00 11.62 -14.88
C ALA A 114 37.28 10.80 -14.67
N ALA A 115 37.17 9.52 -14.32
CA ALA A 115 38.34 8.67 -14.06
C ALA A 115 39.06 8.30 -15.36
N LYS A 116 40.38 8.07 -15.27
CA LYS A 116 41.16 7.52 -16.40
C LYS A 116 40.63 6.16 -16.87
N ASP A 117 40.03 5.40 -15.95
CA ASP A 117 39.44 4.08 -16.17
C ASP A 117 38.06 4.06 -15.49
N PRO A 118 37.01 4.48 -16.20
CA PRO A 118 35.65 4.58 -15.66
C PRO A 118 35.09 3.26 -15.16
N GLU A 119 35.33 2.16 -15.86
CA GLU A 119 34.84 0.83 -15.47
C GLU A 119 35.40 0.40 -14.12
N LYS A 120 36.71 0.56 -13.91
CA LYS A 120 37.36 0.20 -12.65
C LYS A 120 36.92 1.13 -11.51
N ALA A 121 36.74 2.42 -11.79
CA ALA A 121 36.27 3.38 -10.79
C ALA A 121 34.81 3.08 -10.38
N PHE A 122 33.96 2.79 -11.37
CA PHE A 122 32.58 2.38 -11.16
C PHE A 122 32.48 1.09 -10.35
N GLY A 123 33.26 0.06 -10.67
CA GLY A 123 33.25 -1.21 -9.93
C GLY A 123 33.51 -1.02 -8.43
N LYS A 124 34.48 -0.17 -8.07
CA LYS A 124 34.79 0.17 -6.67
C LYS A 124 33.68 0.97 -6.00
N PHE A 125 33.05 1.89 -6.72
CA PHE A 125 31.91 2.65 -6.22
C PHE A 125 30.73 1.70 -5.94
N LYS A 126 30.37 0.88 -6.94
CA LYS A 126 29.27 -0.09 -6.90
C LYS A 126 29.38 -1.04 -5.71
N GLU A 127 30.57 -1.57 -5.44
CA GLU A 127 30.83 -2.51 -4.33
C GLU A 127 30.41 -1.94 -2.96
N LYS A 128 30.66 -0.66 -2.73
CA LYS A 128 30.36 0.00 -1.44
C LYS A 128 28.95 0.58 -1.39
N PHE A 129 28.48 1.07 -2.53
CA PHE A 129 27.25 1.84 -2.62
C PHE A 129 25.99 0.97 -2.73
N MET A 130 26.02 -0.12 -3.51
CA MET A 130 24.78 -0.81 -3.91
C MET A 130 24.03 -1.47 -2.75
N LYS A 131 24.74 -2.08 -1.81
CA LYS A 131 24.12 -2.79 -0.68
C LYS A 131 23.30 -1.84 0.22
N PRO A 132 23.87 -0.73 0.74
CA PRO A 132 23.08 0.22 1.51
C PRO A 132 22.04 0.95 0.65
N ALA A 133 22.35 1.28 -0.60
CA ALA A 133 21.41 1.92 -1.52
C ALA A 133 20.12 1.10 -1.73
N ARG A 134 20.24 -0.21 -1.94
CA ARG A 134 19.09 -1.13 -2.01
C ARG A 134 18.45 -1.44 -0.65
N GLY A 135 19.12 -1.08 0.44
CA GLY A 135 18.59 -1.23 1.80
C GLY A 135 17.38 -0.34 2.08
N LEU A 136 17.29 0.82 1.42
CA LEU A 136 16.22 1.80 1.63
C LEU A 136 14.82 1.21 1.45
N MET A 137 14.59 0.40 0.41
CA MET A 137 13.29 -0.25 0.19
C MET A 137 12.94 -1.23 1.33
N LYS A 138 13.93 -1.94 1.88
CA LYS A 138 13.70 -2.84 3.01
C LYS A 138 13.36 -2.06 4.28
N THR A 139 14.07 -0.96 4.52
CA THR A 139 13.76 -0.05 5.63
C THR A 139 12.35 0.51 5.51
N GLN A 140 11.95 0.98 4.32
CA GLN A 140 10.60 1.46 4.07
C GLN A 140 9.55 0.36 4.27
N SER A 141 9.77 -0.84 3.73
CA SER A 141 8.87 -1.97 3.90
C SER A 141 8.65 -2.28 5.38
N LYS A 142 9.73 -2.37 6.18
CA LYS A 142 9.63 -2.61 7.63
C LYS A 142 8.91 -1.47 8.35
N LEU A 143 9.23 -0.22 8.01
CA LEU A 143 8.64 0.97 8.62
C LEU A 143 7.12 1.09 8.37
N THR A 144 6.64 0.48 7.30
CA THR A 144 5.23 0.53 6.86
C THR A 144 4.50 -0.79 7.08
N ASP A 145 4.87 -1.53 8.14
CA ASP A 145 4.30 -2.83 8.51
C ASP A 145 4.25 -3.80 7.31
N ASN A 146 5.40 -3.98 6.66
CA ASN A 146 5.56 -4.79 5.43
C ASN A 146 4.70 -4.31 4.25
N ASN A 147 4.59 -3.00 4.07
CA ASN A 147 3.74 -2.32 3.08
C ASN A 147 2.23 -2.51 3.30
N ALA A 148 1.80 -2.89 4.50
CA ALA A 148 0.38 -2.93 4.85
C ALA A 148 -0.21 -1.52 5.05
N ARG A 149 0.64 -0.51 5.29
CA ARG A 149 0.22 0.89 5.48
C ARG A 149 0.09 1.61 4.14
N GLY A 150 -1.03 2.31 3.97
CA GLY A 150 -1.32 3.14 2.80
C GLY A 150 -1.13 4.63 3.08
N GLY A 151 -1.94 5.46 2.41
CA GLY A 151 -1.96 6.91 2.60
C GLY A 151 -0.95 7.66 1.75
N LYS A 152 -1.20 8.96 1.56
CA LYS A 152 -0.46 9.79 0.60
C LYS A 152 1.04 9.90 0.90
N THR A 153 1.41 9.92 2.17
CA THR A 153 2.83 10.02 2.57
C THR A 153 3.60 8.75 2.20
N ASN A 154 3.00 7.57 2.39
CA ASN A 154 3.61 6.31 1.99
C ASN A 154 3.65 6.15 0.46
N GLU A 155 2.63 6.65 -0.25
CA GLU A 155 2.63 6.68 -1.71
C GLU A 155 3.80 7.49 -2.27
N LEU A 156 4.10 8.67 -1.70
CA LEU A 156 5.27 9.47 -2.06
C LEU A 156 6.58 8.70 -1.83
N LEU A 157 6.73 8.05 -0.67
CA LEU A 157 7.90 7.24 -0.34
C LEU A 157 8.10 6.07 -1.31
N ILE A 158 7.07 5.28 -1.54
CA ILE A 158 7.13 4.13 -2.44
C ILE A 158 7.43 4.57 -3.87
N THR A 159 6.83 5.67 -4.32
CA THR A 159 7.09 6.22 -5.66
C THR A 159 8.56 6.61 -5.81
N GLY A 160 9.09 7.42 -4.88
CA GLY A 160 10.50 7.82 -4.90
C GLY A 160 11.47 6.62 -4.82
N LEU A 161 11.17 5.64 -3.96
CA LEU A 161 12.02 4.45 -3.78
C LEU A 161 11.95 3.45 -4.94
N ARG A 162 10.84 3.40 -5.68
CA ARG A 162 10.75 2.61 -6.93
C ARG A 162 11.57 3.25 -8.03
N THR A 163 11.42 4.56 -8.28
CA THR A 163 12.26 5.29 -9.23
C THR A 163 13.75 5.16 -8.88
N TRP A 164 14.06 5.14 -7.58
CA TRP A 164 15.42 4.88 -7.09
C TRP A 164 15.91 3.47 -7.42
N ASP A 165 15.13 2.42 -7.16
CA ASP A 165 15.54 1.04 -7.47
C ASP A 165 15.71 0.82 -8.98
N ASP A 166 14.83 1.39 -9.80
CA ASP A 166 14.96 1.39 -11.25
C ASP A 166 16.29 2.02 -11.69
N LEU A 167 16.62 3.20 -11.15
CA LEU A 167 17.92 3.85 -11.40
C LEU A 167 19.11 2.98 -10.96
N LEU A 168 19.02 2.30 -9.82
CA LEU A 168 20.07 1.40 -9.35
C LEU A 168 20.25 0.17 -10.25
N ASN A 169 19.18 -0.31 -10.87
CA ASN A 169 19.22 -1.44 -11.79
C ASN A 169 19.84 -1.05 -13.14
N ASP A 170 19.64 0.20 -13.57
CA ASP A 170 20.24 0.77 -14.78
C ASP A 170 21.65 1.36 -14.55
N LEU A 171 22.16 1.33 -13.32
CA LEU A 171 23.42 1.96 -12.97
C LEU A 171 24.61 1.27 -13.65
N SER A 172 25.35 2.05 -14.45
CA SER A 172 26.45 1.61 -15.30
C SER A 172 27.63 2.62 -15.25
N PRO A 173 28.84 2.27 -15.73
CA PRO A 173 29.98 3.19 -15.76
C PRO A 173 29.77 4.39 -16.71
N ASP A 174 28.88 4.24 -17.70
CA ASP A 174 28.50 5.23 -18.71
C ASP A 174 27.19 5.98 -18.39
N ILE A 175 26.63 5.82 -17.18
CA ILE A 175 25.36 6.47 -16.79
C ILE A 175 25.40 7.99 -16.93
N ALA A 176 26.57 8.62 -16.83
CA ALA A 176 26.75 10.06 -17.03
C ALA A 176 26.43 10.52 -18.45
N ASP A 177 26.57 9.64 -19.44
CA ASP A 177 26.28 9.91 -20.85
C ASP A 177 24.81 9.60 -21.20
N ASN A 178 24.05 9.02 -20.25
CA ASN A 178 22.63 8.74 -20.44
C ASN A 178 21.81 10.03 -20.31
N GLU A 179 21.15 10.44 -21.41
CA GLU A 179 20.32 11.65 -21.47
C GLU A 179 19.19 11.68 -20.43
N ARG A 180 18.70 10.51 -19.98
CA ARG A 180 17.66 10.42 -18.94
C ARG A 180 18.19 10.60 -17.52
N TYR A 181 19.48 10.39 -17.27
CA TYR A 181 20.03 10.41 -15.91
C TYR A 181 19.76 11.75 -15.19
N PRO A 182 19.99 12.93 -15.79
CA PRO A 182 19.70 14.21 -15.14
C PRO A 182 18.21 14.39 -14.82
N GLU A 183 17.31 13.92 -15.68
CA GLU A 183 15.86 14.00 -15.47
C GLU A 183 15.42 13.10 -14.31
N ILE A 184 15.91 11.86 -14.26
CA ILE A 184 15.64 10.92 -13.17
C ILE A 184 16.16 11.48 -11.84
N MET A 185 17.38 12.03 -11.82
CA MET A 185 17.92 12.66 -10.61
C MET A 185 17.08 13.84 -10.14
N LYS A 186 16.61 14.68 -11.08
CA LYS A 186 15.69 15.78 -10.76
C LYS A 186 14.38 15.27 -10.16
N GLU A 187 13.77 14.25 -10.77
CA GLU A 187 12.54 13.62 -10.26
C GLU A 187 12.73 13.09 -8.83
N LEU A 188 13.84 12.37 -8.58
CA LEU A 188 14.16 11.84 -7.26
C LEU A 188 14.35 12.95 -6.21
N ARG A 189 14.98 14.08 -6.58
CA ARG A 189 15.14 15.25 -5.70
C ARG A 189 13.81 15.93 -5.40
N GLU A 190 12.93 16.04 -6.39
CA GLU A 190 11.58 16.55 -6.19
C GLU A 190 10.76 15.63 -5.27
N GLN A 191 10.85 14.32 -5.45
CA GLN A 191 10.18 13.35 -4.56
C GLN A 191 10.72 13.44 -3.13
N HIS A 192 12.05 13.45 -2.94
CA HIS A 192 12.66 13.64 -1.62
C HIS A 192 12.17 14.93 -0.92
N THR A 193 12.00 16.01 -1.69
CA THR A 193 11.47 17.29 -1.17
C THR A 193 10.01 17.15 -0.73
N LYS A 194 9.15 16.57 -1.60
CA LYS A 194 7.72 16.35 -1.29
C LYS A 194 7.52 15.44 -0.08
N ILE A 195 8.35 14.41 0.08
CA ILE A 195 8.34 13.56 1.28
C ILE A 195 8.65 14.41 2.52
N GLY A 196 9.69 15.24 2.46
CA GLY A 196 10.05 16.15 3.55
C GLY A 196 8.92 17.10 3.94
N GLU A 197 8.29 17.73 2.94
CA GLU A 197 7.15 18.63 3.14
C GLU A 197 5.95 17.90 3.78
N ALA A 198 5.62 16.69 3.32
CA ALA A 198 4.55 15.89 3.90
C ALA A 198 4.82 15.53 5.38
N LEU A 199 6.08 15.22 5.72
CA LEU A 199 6.48 14.95 7.11
C LEU A 199 6.41 16.22 7.98
N ASP A 200 6.82 17.37 7.44
CA ASP A 200 6.70 18.67 8.11
C ASP A 200 5.22 19.04 8.37
N ASP A 201 4.34 18.79 7.41
CA ASP A 201 2.90 19.03 7.54
C ASP A 201 2.26 18.12 8.59
N ILE A 202 2.67 16.84 8.64
CA ILE A 202 2.23 15.89 9.68
C ILE A 202 2.73 16.29 11.07
N GLU A 203 3.96 16.77 11.19
CA GLU A 203 4.51 17.24 12.47
C GLU A 203 3.69 18.40 13.04
N LYS A 204 3.34 19.37 12.19
CA LYS A 204 2.63 20.60 12.57
C LYS A 204 1.12 20.41 12.77
N ASP A 205 0.56 19.29 12.32
CA ASP A 205 -0.88 19.01 12.43
C ASP A 205 -1.24 18.55 13.85
N GLU A 206 -1.70 19.47 14.69
CA GLU A 206 -2.06 19.22 16.09
C GLU A 206 -3.26 18.29 16.27
N ASP A 207 -4.10 18.10 15.25
CA ASP A 207 -5.32 17.26 15.30
C ASP A 207 -5.04 15.76 15.16
N LEU A 208 -3.80 15.40 14.82
CA LEU A 208 -3.33 14.02 14.72
C LEU A 208 -2.90 13.46 16.07
N VAL A 209 -3.48 12.31 16.43
CA VAL A 209 -3.19 11.59 17.67
C VAL A 209 -1.92 10.74 17.53
N VAL A 210 -1.05 10.80 18.53
CA VAL A 210 0.17 9.98 18.63
C VAL A 210 -0.08 8.77 19.51
N ASN A 211 0.29 7.57 19.04
CA ASN A 211 0.22 6.36 19.85
C ASN A 211 1.33 6.34 20.91
N LYS A 212 0.95 6.65 22.15
CA LYS A 212 1.86 6.67 23.33
C LYS A 212 2.44 5.30 23.72
N PHE A 213 1.91 4.20 23.18
CA PHE A 213 2.40 2.85 23.45
C PHE A 213 3.43 2.37 22.43
N TYR A 214 3.63 3.12 21.34
CA TYR A 214 4.64 2.81 20.36
C TYR A 214 6.04 3.00 20.95
N LYS A 215 6.92 2.01 20.77
CA LYS A 215 8.34 2.10 21.09
C LYS A 215 9.17 1.79 19.84
N PRO A 216 10.05 2.71 19.42
CA PRO A 216 10.96 2.45 18.31
C PRO A 216 11.84 1.23 18.59
N GLY A 217 11.93 0.30 17.64
CA GLY A 217 12.82 -0.86 17.70
C GLY A 217 12.34 -2.09 18.49
N GLU A 218 11.16 -2.07 19.10
CA GLU A 218 10.44 -3.32 19.44
C GLU A 218 9.81 -3.81 18.12
N GLU A 219 10.51 -4.68 17.38
CA GLU A 219 9.88 -5.43 16.28
C GLU A 219 8.61 -6.06 16.85
N SER A 220 7.46 -5.79 16.24
CA SER A 220 6.22 -6.50 16.57
C SER A 220 6.51 -7.98 16.45
N GLY A 221 6.53 -8.69 17.59
CA GLY A 221 7.04 -10.04 17.74
C GLY A 221 6.26 -11.09 16.95
N GLU A 222 6.44 -11.11 15.63
CA GLU A 222 6.36 -12.31 14.82
C GLU A 222 7.79 -12.80 14.65
N GLU A 223 8.18 -13.75 15.50
CA GLU A 223 9.29 -14.64 15.19
C GLU A 223 9.07 -15.19 13.77
N PRO A 224 10.08 -15.14 12.87
CA PRO A 224 10.00 -15.91 11.65
C PRO A 224 9.82 -17.36 12.09
N ALA A 225 8.70 -17.99 11.69
CA ALA A 225 8.54 -19.41 11.84
C ALA A 225 9.77 -20.08 11.20
N GLU A 226 10.63 -20.67 12.03
CA GLU A 226 11.74 -21.49 11.61
C GLU A 226 11.18 -22.62 10.73
N GLY A 227 11.32 -22.45 9.42
CA GLY A 227 11.04 -23.47 8.42
C GLY A 227 12.36 -24.12 8.02
N GLU A 228 12.66 -25.20 8.75
CA GLU A 228 13.53 -26.37 8.52
C GLU A 228 14.45 -26.45 7.27
N GLU A 229 15.63 -27.01 7.54
CA GLU A 229 16.81 -27.32 6.68
C GLU A 229 16.55 -27.83 5.24
#